data_AF-A0A839H1D9-F1
#
_entry.id   AF-A0A839H1D9-F1
#
_cell.length_a   1.000
_cell.length_b   1.000
_cell.length_c   1.000
_cell.angle_alpha   90.00
_cell.angle_beta   90.00
_cell.angle_gamma   90.00
#
_symmetry.space_group_name_H-M   'P 1'
#
loop_
_entity.id
_entity.type
_entity.pdbx_description
1 polymer ?
#
loop_
_entity_poly.entity_id
_entity_poly.type
_entity_poly.pdbx_seq_one_letter_code
_entity_poly.pdbx_strand_id
1 'polypeptide(L)'
;MKRLSNHWSTLLAALVLLCFTACGDDDSAPEPTKFELKSLMAGTINLNTATAATNVPTDATIKATFSTNVDAATATNTVVTLKKQGETANVPAMVTVTGMEVTLAPNAALTAGTTYTLSIGAIKSSDGQTMAAMSKNFTTAGTAPLPGTVAHWSFDGNTNAVVGNYNPSASIDITYGPDRKNQANKAAVFNGSTSIIEIDNGSQLLNASNFTLSFWMKLNSDNGNRDHFVMGLGAFHGLGMEVPKTYGLFKVVAQYEWADGRTGANDFVFNGDGKNKDNGGWAAIETEKDLTNTGGVAGLLKDKWAHVTFVFNSATKSRFLYINGELMEKDNFTLLPDGDLKTAKGLKFNGNTEVQNKLAFGFNQARGGIMWANEPWGGYQFPTANHFKGSLDEIRIFHSALTATEVQAMYNSEK
;
A
#
# COMPACT_ATOMS: atom_id res chain seq x y z
N MET A 1 17.92 115.60 -55.32
CA MET A 1 18.34 114.18 -55.20
C MET A 1 17.30 113.46 -54.35
N LYS A 2 16.77 112.35 -54.85
CA LYS A 2 15.52 111.69 -54.40
C LYS A 2 15.80 110.20 -54.18
N ARG A 3 15.04 109.60 -53.25
CA ARG A 3 14.75 108.15 -53.02
C ARG A 3 15.79 107.37 -52.18
N LEU A 4 15.43 106.89 -50.98
CA LEU A 4 14.57 105.73 -50.59
C LEU A 4 15.29 104.37 -50.73
N SER A 5 15.49 103.65 -49.61
CA SER A 5 15.05 102.25 -49.43
C SER A 5 15.33 101.72 -48.00
N ASN A 6 14.34 100.97 -47.51
CA ASN A 6 14.22 100.21 -46.26
C ASN A 6 14.81 98.78 -46.42
N HIS A 7 15.16 98.12 -45.29
CA HIS A 7 14.82 96.73 -44.92
C HIS A 7 15.27 96.47 -43.45
N TRP A 8 14.37 96.28 -42.48
CA TRP A 8 13.87 94.99 -41.90
C TRP A 8 15.01 93.99 -41.58
N SER A 9 15.24 93.50 -40.34
CA SER A 9 14.30 92.81 -39.45
C SER A 9 14.73 92.82 -37.97
N THR A 10 13.74 92.96 -37.08
CA THR A 10 13.81 92.89 -35.62
C THR A 10 13.71 91.44 -35.12
N LEU A 11 14.54 91.06 -34.14
CA LEU A 11 14.34 89.86 -33.31
C LEU A 11 14.17 90.28 -31.85
N LEU A 12 13.11 89.76 -31.23
CA LEU A 12 12.55 90.13 -29.94
C LEU A 12 13.14 89.23 -28.83
N ALA A 13 13.62 89.81 -27.73
CA ALA A 13 13.96 89.09 -26.50
C ALA A 13 12.77 89.18 -25.53
N ALA A 14 12.23 88.03 -25.10
CA ALA A 14 11.21 87.95 -24.07
C ALA A 14 11.74 87.10 -22.89
N LEU A 15 11.78 87.74 -21.72
CA LEU A 15 12.23 87.22 -20.45
C LEU A 15 11.18 86.25 -19.88
N VAL A 16 11.52 84.98 -19.68
CA VAL A 16 10.65 83.97 -19.08
C VAL A 16 10.78 84.00 -17.56
N LEU A 17 9.67 84.31 -16.88
CA LEU A 17 9.50 84.18 -15.43
C LEU A 17 9.01 82.76 -15.11
N LEU A 18 9.81 81.98 -14.37
CA LEU A 18 9.45 80.64 -13.89
C LEU A 18 8.38 80.74 -12.79
N CYS A 19 7.15 80.34 -13.09
CA CYS A 19 6.16 79.96 -12.09
C CYS A 19 6.19 78.43 -11.94
N PHE A 20 6.52 77.94 -10.75
CA PHE A 20 6.33 76.54 -10.38
C PHE A 20 4.84 76.29 -10.17
N THR A 21 4.21 75.52 -11.06
CA THR A 21 2.95 74.82 -10.78
C THR A 21 3.30 73.43 -10.30
N ALA A 22 3.14 73.18 -9.00
CA ALA A 22 3.02 71.85 -8.45
C ALA A 22 1.73 71.22 -9.01
N CYS A 23 1.86 70.22 -9.89
CA CYS A 23 0.76 69.31 -10.17
C CYS A 23 0.57 68.43 -8.93
N GLY A 24 -0.66 68.44 -8.41
CA GLY A 24 -1.09 67.55 -7.34
C GLY A 24 -0.98 66.09 -7.75
N ASP A 25 -0.81 65.27 -6.72
CA ASP A 25 -0.52 63.84 -6.75
C ASP A 25 -1.42 63.05 -7.70
N ASP A 26 -0.78 62.13 -8.43
CA ASP A 26 -1.43 61.02 -9.11
C ASP A 26 -2.23 60.18 -8.10
N ASP A 27 -3.54 60.42 -8.03
CA ASP A 27 -4.52 59.44 -7.49
C ASP A 27 -4.66 58.28 -8.49
N SER A 28 -3.55 57.61 -8.80
CA SER A 28 -3.58 56.30 -9.43
C SER A 28 -4.14 55.33 -8.39
N ALA A 29 -5.42 54.96 -8.52
CA ALA A 29 -6.00 53.88 -7.74
C ALA A 29 -5.01 52.70 -7.71
N PRO A 30 -4.76 52.07 -6.55
CA PRO A 30 -3.79 50.98 -6.47
C PRO A 30 -4.16 49.91 -7.51
N GLU A 31 -3.20 49.57 -8.38
CA GLU A 31 -3.37 48.53 -9.39
C GLU A 31 -3.99 47.30 -8.72
N PRO A 32 -5.08 46.72 -9.30
CA PRO A 32 -5.77 45.62 -8.67
C PRO A 32 -4.79 44.48 -8.43
N THR A 33 -4.78 43.96 -7.19
CA THR A 33 -3.91 42.85 -6.83
C THR A 33 -4.21 41.68 -7.75
N LYS A 34 -3.20 41.25 -8.53
CA LYS A 34 -3.35 40.16 -9.49
C LYS A 34 -3.93 38.92 -8.81
N PHE A 35 -5.01 38.37 -9.37
CA PHE A 35 -5.60 37.12 -8.89
C PHE A 35 -4.73 35.90 -9.27
N GLU A 36 -4.12 35.28 -8.27
CA GLU A 36 -3.20 34.15 -8.46
C GLU A 36 -3.21 33.18 -7.27
N LEU A 37 -2.86 31.92 -7.54
CA LEU A 37 -2.68 30.90 -6.51
C LEU A 37 -1.43 31.21 -5.67
N LYS A 38 -1.60 31.34 -4.35
CA LYS A 38 -0.52 31.51 -3.39
C LYS A 38 -0.05 30.19 -2.79
N SER A 39 -0.95 29.28 -2.47
CA SER A 39 -0.60 27.96 -1.93
C SER A 39 -1.60 26.88 -2.34
N LEU A 40 -1.13 25.64 -2.38
CA LEU A 40 -1.97 24.46 -2.62
C LEU A 40 -1.48 23.33 -1.70
N MET A 41 -2.31 22.98 -0.73
CA MET A 41 -1.96 22.03 0.33
C MET A 41 -2.94 20.86 0.34
N ALA A 42 -2.46 19.63 0.58
CA ALA A 42 -3.27 18.48 0.96
C ALA A 42 -2.87 18.07 2.38
N GLY A 43 -3.70 18.42 3.36
CA GLY A 43 -3.29 18.42 4.76
C GLY A 43 -2.05 19.29 4.96
N THR A 44 -0.93 18.69 5.36
CA THR A 44 0.35 19.38 5.56
C THR A 44 1.28 19.33 4.35
N ILE A 45 0.90 18.63 3.27
CA ILE A 45 1.75 18.43 2.09
C ILE A 45 1.49 19.49 1.03
N ASN A 46 2.55 20.17 0.59
CA ASN A 46 2.47 21.15 -0.49
C ASN A 46 2.39 20.45 -1.85
N LEU A 47 1.29 20.66 -2.58
CA LEU A 47 1.07 20.16 -3.93
C LEU A 47 1.54 21.16 -5.01
N ASN A 48 1.88 22.40 -4.63
CA ASN A 48 2.36 23.42 -5.55
C ASN A 48 3.87 23.32 -5.84
N THR A 49 4.37 22.10 -5.98
CA THR A 49 5.78 21.80 -6.29
C THR A 49 5.97 21.51 -7.78
N ALA A 50 7.21 21.53 -8.25
CA ALA A 50 7.56 21.19 -9.63
C ALA A 50 7.44 19.67 -9.88
N THR A 51 7.84 18.86 -8.90
CA THR A 51 7.64 17.41 -8.88
C THR A 51 6.30 17.06 -8.25
N ALA A 52 5.67 15.98 -8.71
CA ALA A 52 4.44 15.49 -8.11
C ALA A 52 4.69 15.08 -6.65
N ALA A 53 3.85 15.55 -5.74
CA ALA A 53 3.94 15.19 -4.33
C ALA A 53 3.56 13.72 -4.14
N THR A 54 4.24 13.04 -3.22
CA THR A 54 3.94 11.66 -2.82
C THR A 54 3.55 11.63 -1.35
N ASN A 55 3.07 10.48 -0.87
CA ASN A 55 2.67 10.27 0.52
C ASN A 55 1.52 11.18 1.00
N VAL A 56 0.65 11.62 0.10
CA VAL A 56 -0.54 12.40 0.46
C VAL A 56 -1.51 11.52 1.28
N PRO A 57 -1.96 11.93 2.48
CA PRO A 57 -2.93 11.15 3.24
C PRO A 57 -4.19 10.86 2.42
N THR A 58 -4.75 9.66 2.55
CA THR A 58 -5.91 9.23 1.78
C THR A 58 -7.19 9.98 2.16
N ASP A 59 -7.23 10.58 3.35
CA ASP A 59 -8.31 11.40 3.88
C ASP A 59 -8.03 12.91 3.78
N ALA A 60 -6.96 13.32 3.09
CA ALA A 60 -6.56 14.73 3.03
C ALA A 60 -7.60 15.60 2.31
N THR A 61 -7.98 16.70 2.97
CA THR A 61 -8.65 17.84 2.31
C THR A 61 -7.62 18.65 1.51
N ILE A 62 -7.98 19.02 0.29
CA ILE A 62 -7.13 19.84 -0.59
C ILE A 62 -7.57 21.30 -0.49
N LYS A 63 -6.64 22.19 -0.15
CA LYS A 63 -6.88 23.61 0.09
C LYS A 63 -6.02 24.47 -0.83
N ALA A 64 -6.66 25.24 -1.70
CA ALA A 64 -6.04 26.25 -2.54
C ALA A 64 -6.28 27.64 -1.92
N THR A 65 -5.22 28.41 -1.70
CA THR A 65 -5.30 29.79 -1.20
C THR A 65 -4.88 30.75 -2.30
N PHE A 66 -5.68 31.77 -2.55
CA PHE A 66 -5.47 32.78 -3.59
C PHE A 66 -5.01 34.11 -3.02
N SER A 67 -4.62 35.06 -3.88
CA SER A 67 -4.19 36.41 -3.50
C SER A 67 -5.34 37.37 -3.18
N THR A 68 -6.56 37.09 -3.65
CA THR A 68 -7.78 37.86 -3.40
C THR A 68 -8.97 36.92 -3.19
N ASN A 69 -10.12 37.46 -2.74
CA ASN A 69 -11.33 36.66 -2.52
C ASN A 69 -11.80 35.99 -3.81
N VAL A 70 -12.23 34.74 -3.71
CA VAL A 70 -12.72 33.93 -4.83
C VAL A 70 -14.22 34.13 -5.00
N ASP A 71 -14.69 34.27 -6.24
CA ASP A 71 -16.10 34.19 -6.57
C ASP A 71 -16.58 32.73 -6.45
N ALA A 72 -17.36 32.47 -5.40
CA ALA A 72 -17.88 31.15 -5.07
C ALA A 72 -18.73 30.52 -6.20
N ALA A 73 -19.35 31.32 -7.07
CA ALA A 73 -20.13 30.80 -8.20
C ALA A 73 -19.24 30.14 -9.28
N THR A 74 -17.94 30.44 -9.29
CA THR A 74 -17.00 29.92 -10.30
C THR A 74 -16.19 28.71 -9.84
N ALA A 75 -16.06 28.49 -8.53
CA ALA A 75 -15.32 27.37 -7.97
C ALA A 75 -16.25 26.24 -7.53
N THR A 76 -16.88 25.58 -8.50
CA THR A 76 -17.81 24.46 -8.28
C THR A 76 -17.10 23.10 -8.37
N ASN A 77 -17.81 22.01 -8.07
CA ASN A 77 -17.35 20.64 -8.24
C ASN A 77 -17.18 20.18 -9.71
N THR A 78 -17.51 21.02 -10.69
CA THR A 78 -17.21 20.78 -12.11
C THR A 78 -15.96 21.54 -12.58
N VAL A 79 -15.56 22.58 -11.85
CA VAL A 79 -14.38 23.40 -12.13
C VAL A 79 -13.18 22.94 -11.31
N VAL A 80 -13.39 22.63 -10.04
CA VAL A 80 -12.39 22.08 -9.13
C VAL A 80 -12.66 20.60 -8.97
N THR A 81 -11.86 19.79 -9.65
CA THR A 81 -12.10 18.35 -9.82
C THR A 81 -10.88 17.55 -9.42
N LEU A 82 -11.12 16.33 -8.95
CA LEU A 82 -10.09 15.35 -8.66
C LEU A 82 -10.38 14.10 -9.47
N LYS A 83 -9.37 13.54 -10.15
CA LYS A 83 -9.52 12.35 -11.01
C LYS A 83 -8.46 11.31 -10.66
N LYS A 84 -8.87 10.06 -10.51
CA LYS A 84 -7.94 8.94 -10.33
C LYS A 84 -7.25 8.63 -11.67
N GLN A 85 -5.95 8.39 -11.64
CA GLN A 85 -5.21 8.03 -12.87
C GLN A 85 -5.82 6.79 -13.53
N GLY A 86 -6.07 6.86 -14.84
CA GLY A 86 -6.69 5.78 -15.62
C GLY A 86 -8.22 5.78 -15.64
N GLU A 87 -8.86 6.57 -14.78
CA GLU A 87 -10.33 6.70 -14.73
C GLU A 87 -10.82 7.90 -15.53
N THR A 88 -12.05 7.83 -16.03
CA THR A 88 -12.69 8.96 -16.74
C THR A 88 -13.56 9.80 -15.81
N ALA A 89 -14.14 9.20 -14.78
CA ALA A 89 -15.00 9.85 -13.80
C ALA A 89 -14.20 10.65 -12.76
N ASN A 90 -14.80 11.73 -12.27
CA ASN A 90 -14.23 12.50 -11.16
C ASN A 90 -14.53 11.80 -9.82
N VAL A 91 -13.60 11.93 -8.87
CA VAL A 91 -13.81 11.55 -7.47
C VAL A 91 -14.92 12.43 -6.89
N PRO A 92 -16.00 11.85 -6.31
CA PRO A 92 -17.01 12.63 -5.61
C PRO A 92 -16.40 13.42 -4.45
N ALA A 93 -16.59 14.73 -4.47
CA ALA A 93 -16.04 15.64 -3.48
C ALA A 93 -16.96 16.85 -3.26
N MET A 94 -16.89 17.41 -2.06
CA MET A 94 -17.48 18.70 -1.73
C MET A 94 -16.46 19.81 -2.02
N VAL A 95 -16.90 20.86 -2.72
CA VAL A 95 -16.09 22.07 -2.94
C VAL A 95 -16.74 23.23 -2.19
N THR A 96 -15.93 23.93 -1.38
CA THR A 96 -16.37 25.09 -0.59
C THR A 96 -15.43 26.26 -0.80
N VAL A 97 -15.97 27.47 -0.72
CA VAL A 97 -15.21 28.71 -0.84
C VAL A 97 -15.39 29.54 0.43
N THR A 98 -14.30 30.07 0.98
CA THR A 98 -14.32 30.96 2.14
C THR A 98 -13.27 32.05 1.95
N GLY A 99 -13.71 33.25 1.57
CA GLY A 99 -12.82 34.37 1.26
C GLY A 99 -11.84 34.00 0.14
N MET A 100 -10.56 33.92 0.48
CA MET A 100 -9.45 33.63 -0.45
C MET A 100 -9.20 32.14 -0.64
N GLU A 101 -9.99 31.27 -0.02
CA GLU A 101 -9.71 29.84 0.07
C GLU A 101 -10.76 29.01 -0.67
N VAL A 102 -10.30 28.04 -1.46
CA VAL A 102 -11.12 26.98 -2.06
C VAL A 102 -10.68 25.66 -1.46
N THR A 103 -11.63 24.93 -0.86
CA THR A 103 -11.38 23.62 -0.25
C THR A 103 -12.15 22.54 -1.02
N LEU A 104 -11.44 21.51 -1.47
CA LEU A 104 -11.98 20.26 -2.00
C LEU A 104 -11.81 19.16 -0.96
N ALA A 105 -12.92 18.58 -0.51
CA ALA A 105 -12.96 17.48 0.45
C ALA A 105 -13.56 16.24 -0.24
N PRO A 106 -12.78 15.16 -0.49
CA PRO A 106 -13.32 13.91 -1.00
C PRO A 106 -14.41 13.34 -0.07
N ASN A 107 -15.48 12.79 -0.65
CA ASN A 107 -16.60 12.23 0.14
C ASN A 107 -16.25 10.89 0.82
N ALA A 108 -15.17 10.25 0.37
CA ALA A 108 -14.62 9.02 0.91
C ALA A 108 -13.09 9.07 0.82
N ALA A 109 -12.42 8.25 1.62
CA ALA A 109 -10.96 8.11 1.55
C ALA A 109 -10.53 7.70 0.13
N LEU A 110 -9.48 8.36 -0.36
CA LEU A 110 -8.83 8.05 -1.62
C LEU A 110 -8.17 6.66 -1.56
N THR A 111 -8.01 6.02 -2.71
CA THR A 111 -7.26 4.75 -2.80
C THR A 111 -5.81 4.99 -2.42
N ALA A 112 -5.23 4.16 -1.56
CA ALA A 112 -3.82 4.22 -1.17
C ALA A 112 -2.87 3.97 -2.37
N GLY A 113 -1.65 4.51 -2.30
CA GLY A 113 -0.59 4.36 -3.31
C GLY A 113 -0.98 4.75 -4.73
N THR A 114 -2.03 5.57 -4.89
CA THR A 114 -2.69 5.83 -6.17
C THR A 114 -2.43 7.27 -6.59
N THR A 115 -2.11 7.48 -7.87
CA THR A 115 -1.95 8.82 -8.43
C THR A 115 -3.29 9.45 -8.75
N TYR A 116 -3.46 10.69 -8.34
CA TYR A 116 -4.60 11.54 -8.64
C TYR A 116 -4.17 12.81 -9.34
N THR A 117 -5.02 13.30 -10.23
CA THR A 117 -4.89 14.59 -10.91
C THR A 117 -5.94 15.54 -10.33
N LEU A 118 -5.48 16.58 -9.63
CA LEU A 118 -6.29 17.75 -9.28
C LEU A 118 -6.31 18.69 -10.49
N SER A 119 -7.49 19.13 -10.89
CA SER A 119 -7.68 20.15 -11.91
C SER A 119 -8.47 21.31 -11.32
N ILE A 120 -7.92 22.51 -11.43
CA ILE A 120 -8.60 23.77 -11.11
C ILE A 120 -8.80 24.48 -12.45
N GLY A 121 -10.05 24.51 -12.92
CA GLY A 121 -10.42 25.21 -14.15
C GLY A 121 -10.32 26.74 -14.01
N ALA A 122 -10.95 27.45 -14.95
CA ALA A 122 -10.99 28.91 -14.88
C ALA A 122 -11.90 29.36 -13.71
N ILE A 123 -11.27 29.89 -12.66
CA ILE A 123 -11.93 30.49 -11.51
C ILE A 123 -11.74 32.01 -11.54
N LYS A 124 -12.67 32.73 -10.92
CA LYS A 124 -12.60 34.19 -10.82
C LYS A 124 -12.44 34.64 -9.38
N SER A 125 -11.81 35.79 -9.20
CA SER A 125 -11.91 36.57 -7.97
C SER A 125 -13.24 37.31 -7.92
N SER A 126 -13.60 37.82 -6.73
CA SER A 126 -14.82 38.61 -6.51
C SER A 126 -14.86 39.93 -7.29
N ASP A 127 -13.70 40.45 -7.73
CA ASP A 127 -13.57 41.63 -8.60
C ASP A 127 -13.52 41.25 -10.11
N GLY A 128 -13.68 39.98 -10.45
CA GLY A 128 -13.86 39.49 -11.83
C GLY A 128 -12.58 39.13 -12.57
N GLN A 129 -11.39 39.25 -11.97
CA GLN A 129 -10.14 38.75 -12.57
C GLN A 129 -10.19 37.23 -12.69
N THR A 130 -9.64 36.68 -13.77
CA THR A 130 -9.67 35.23 -14.05
C THR A 130 -8.27 34.63 -13.91
N MET A 131 -8.16 33.50 -13.22
CA MET A 131 -6.95 32.70 -13.21
C MET A 131 -7.00 31.67 -14.35
N ALA A 132 -5.86 31.45 -15.02
CA ALA A 132 -5.72 30.36 -15.97
C ALA A 132 -5.93 28.99 -15.28
N ALA A 133 -6.51 28.05 -16.01
CA ALA A 133 -6.68 26.69 -15.53
C ALA A 133 -5.31 26.05 -15.23
N MET A 134 -5.27 25.20 -14.21
CA MET A 134 -4.08 24.48 -13.81
C MET A 134 -4.40 23.04 -13.41
N SER A 135 -3.36 22.20 -13.44
CA SER A 135 -3.46 20.82 -12.98
C SER A 135 -2.22 20.44 -12.18
N LYS A 136 -2.41 19.59 -11.16
CA LYS A 136 -1.35 19.05 -10.31
C LYS A 136 -1.60 17.56 -10.07
N ASN A 137 -0.54 16.77 -10.21
CA ASN A 137 -0.57 15.36 -9.85
C ASN A 137 0.01 15.16 -8.45
N PHE A 138 -0.57 14.22 -7.71
CA PHE A 138 0.00 13.71 -6.48
C PHE A 138 -0.31 12.23 -6.32
N THR A 139 0.47 11.54 -5.50
CA THR A 139 0.25 10.13 -5.17
C THR A 139 -0.06 10.01 -3.68
N THR A 140 -1.13 9.29 -3.36
CA THR A 140 -1.51 9.02 -1.97
C THR A 140 -0.49 8.11 -1.29
N ALA A 141 -0.42 8.18 0.04
CA ALA A 141 0.41 7.29 0.85
C ALA A 141 -0.08 5.83 0.74
N GLY A 142 0.83 4.89 1.05
CA GLY A 142 0.57 3.45 1.04
C GLY A 142 0.84 2.81 -0.32
N THR A 143 0.37 1.58 -0.50
CA THR A 143 0.60 0.77 -1.71
C THR A 143 -0.68 0.61 -2.51
N ALA A 144 -0.58 0.70 -3.84
CA ALA A 144 -1.73 0.54 -4.73
C ALA A 144 -2.30 -0.89 -4.62
N PRO A 145 -3.64 -1.05 -4.60
CA PRO A 145 -4.28 -2.36 -4.72
C PRO A 145 -3.88 -3.05 -6.03
N LEU A 146 -3.60 -4.35 -5.94
CA LEU A 146 -3.35 -5.17 -7.12
C LEU A 146 -4.69 -5.74 -7.67
N PRO A 147 -4.86 -5.82 -9.00
CA PRO A 147 -6.03 -6.47 -9.58
C PRO A 147 -6.20 -7.90 -9.09
N GLY A 148 -7.44 -8.31 -8.79
CA GLY A 148 -7.77 -9.66 -8.34
C GLY A 148 -7.47 -9.95 -6.86
N THR A 149 -6.94 -8.98 -6.09
CA THR A 149 -6.78 -9.13 -4.64
C THR A 149 -8.15 -9.25 -3.95
N VAL A 150 -8.32 -10.28 -3.13
CA VAL A 150 -9.53 -10.55 -2.33
C VAL A 150 -9.47 -9.82 -0.99
N ALA A 151 -8.29 -9.79 -0.37
CA ALA A 151 -8.03 -9.08 0.86
C ALA A 151 -6.61 -8.52 0.88
N HIS A 152 -6.43 -7.32 1.43
CA HIS A 152 -5.13 -6.66 1.55
C HIS A 152 -5.05 -5.89 2.86
N TRP A 153 -3.98 -6.10 3.63
CA TRP A 153 -3.61 -5.32 4.81
C TRP A 153 -2.24 -4.69 4.58
N SER A 154 -2.18 -3.36 4.53
CA SER A 154 -0.94 -2.60 4.29
C SER A 154 -0.22 -2.16 5.56
N PHE A 155 -0.85 -2.30 6.73
CA PHE A 155 -0.29 -1.91 8.03
C PHE A 155 0.28 -0.48 8.11
N ASP A 156 -0.32 0.44 7.33
CA ASP A 156 -0.03 1.87 7.32
C ASP A 156 -0.54 2.57 8.59
N GLY A 157 0.05 2.23 9.75
CA GLY A 157 -0.29 2.80 11.06
C GLY A 157 -1.60 2.31 11.66
N ASN A 158 -2.25 1.32 11.04
CA ASN A 158 -3.45 0.67 11.53
C ASN A 158 -3.53 -0.79 11.02
N THR A 159 -4.48 -1.58 11.50
CA THR A 159 -4.64 -3.00 11.11
C THR A 159 -5.81 -3.25 10.14
N ASN A 160 -6.47 -2.21 9.63
CA ASN A 160 -7.65 -2.38 8.78
C ASN A 160 -7.27 -2.92 7.40
N ALA A 161 -8.19 -3.66 6.80
CA ALA A 161 -8.04 -4.08 5.42
C ALA A 161 -8.24 -2.87 4.50
N VAL A 162 -7.36 -2.71 3.51
CA VAL A 162 -7.49 -1.69 2.45
C VAL A 162 -8.17 -2.25 1.20
N VAL A 163 -8.27 -3.59 1.09
CA VAL A 163 -9.09 -4.30 0.10
C VAL A 163 -9.89 -5.39 0.82
N GLY A 164 -11.16 -5.53 0.46
CA GLY A 164 -12.09 -6.48 1.08
C GLY A 164 -12.64 -5.98 2.41
N ASN A 165 -13.72 -6.59 2.89
CA ASN A 165 -14.34 -6.24 4.18
C ASN A 165 -13.84 -7.18 5.29
N TYR A 166 -12.52 -7.22 5.47
CA TYR A 166 -11.84 -8.13 6.41
C TYR A 166 -11.07 -7.35 7.48
N ASN A 167 -11.73 -6.37 8.09
CA ASN A 167 -11.15 -5.66 9.23
C ASN A 167 -10.99 -6.63 10.41
N PRO A 168 -9.91 -6.50 11.22
CA PRO A 168 -9.69 -7.37 12.35
C PRO A 168 -10.81 -7.27 13.39
N SER A 169 -11.18 -8.41 13.96
CA SER A 169 -12.03 -8.47 15.15
C SER A 169 -11.22 -8.27 16.44
N ALA A 170 -9.90 -8.44 16.39
CA ALA A 170 -8.99 -8.06 17.46
C ALA A 170 -7.60 -7.70 16.92
N SER A 171 -6.97 -6.70 17.54
CA SER A 171 -5.56 -6.35 17.36
C SER A 171 -4.96 -6.14 18.75
N ILE A 172 -4.08 -7.05 19.18
CA ILE A 172 -3.53 -7.10 20.54
C ILE A 172 -2.05 -6.79 20.47
N ASP A 173 -1.58 -5.85 21.30
CA ASP A 173 -0.17 -5.49 21.46
C ASP A 173 0.58 -5.26 20.13
N ILE A 174 -0.10 -4.70 19.14
CA ILE A 174 0.49 -4.32 17.86
C ILE A 174 1.02 -2.90 17.97
N THR A 175 2.28 -2.72 17.57
CA THR A 175 2.85 -1.40 17.32
C THR A 175 3.19 -1.27 15.84
N TYR A 176 3.53 -0.06 15.39
CA TYR A 176 3.89 0.17 13.99
C TYR A 176 5.35 0.64 13.89
N GLY A 177 6.10 0.00 13.00
CA GLY A 177 7.52 0.25 12.80
C GLY A 177 7.83 0.62 11.36
N PRO A 178 9.13 0.79 11.02
CA PRO A 178 9.53 1.05 9.65
C PRO A 178 9.30 -0.16 8.75
N ASP A 179 8.89 0.09 7.51
CA ASP A 179 8.83 -0.92 6.45
C ASP A 179 10.21 -1.24 5.83
N ARG A 180 10.20 -2.02 4.75
CA ARG A 180 11.37 -2.33 3.90
C ARG A 180 12.04 -1.13 3.24
N LYS A 181 11.36 0.01 3.14
CA LYS A 181 11.86 1.28 2.57
C LYS A 181 12.24 2.28 3.67
N ASN A 182 12.32 1.85 4.93
CA ASN A 182 12.57 2.67 6.11
C ASN A 182 11.55 3.78 6.35
N GLN A 183 10.34 3.66 5.80
CA GLN A 183 9.25 4.60 6.06
C GLN A 183 8.61 4.26 7.41
N ALA A 184 8.56 5.23 8.32
CA ALA A 184 8.04 5.01 9.67
C ALA A 184 6.54 4.67 9.70
N ASN A 185 6.15 3.80 10.64
CA ASN A 185 4.76 3.37 10.87
C ASN A 185 4.10 2.72 9.64
N LYS A 186 4.84 1.88 8.93
CA LYS A 186 4.43 1.20 7.69
C LYS A 186 4.45 -0.32 7.77
N ALA A 187 4.70 -0.88 8.95
CA ALA A 187 4.64 -2.32 9.16
C ALA A 187 4.10 -2.62 10.56
N ALA A 188 3.30 -3.69 10.69
CA ALA A 188 2.86 -4.18 11.98
C ALA A 188 4.01 -4.90 12.68
N VAL A 189 4.33 -4.50 13.92
CA VAL A 189 5.42 -5.05 14.73
C VAL A 189 4.83 -5.95 15.82
N PHE A 190 5.32 -7.18 15.87
CA PHE A 190 4.93 -8.23 16.79
C PHE A 190 6.03 -8.49 17.81
N ASN A 191 5.65 -8.62 19.08
CA ASN A 191 6.56 -8.63 20.22
C ASN A 191 7.15 -10.01 20.56
N GLY A 192 6.65 -11.10 19.98
CA GLY A 192 7.10 -12.47 20.30
C GLY A 192 6.53 -13.05 21.59
N SER A 193 5.43 -12.50 22.12
CA SER A 193 4.78 -13.02 23.33
C SER A 193 3.26 -12.90 23.33
N THR A 194 2.70 -11.76 22.91
CA THR A 194 1.25 -11.50 23.00
C THR A 194 0.69 -10.87 21.74
N SER A 195 1.52 -10.25 20.90
CA SER A 195 1.05 -9.58 19.68
C SER A 195 0.31 -10.53 18.75
N ILE A 196 -0.92 -10.17 18.36
CA ILE A 196 -1.70 -10.92 17.36
C ILE A 196 -2.76 -10.02 16.71
N ILE A 197 -3.09 -10.32 15.46
CA ILE A 197 -4.22 -9.72 14.73
C ILE A 197 -5.15 -10.85 14.30
N GLU A 198 -6.44 -10.75 14.61
CA GLU A 198 -7.43 -11.79 14.34
C GLU A 198 -8.48 -11.27 13.36
N ILE A 199 -8.65 -11.97 12.23
CA ILE A 199 -9.63 -11.64 11.19
C ILE A 199 -10.74 -12.70 11.22
N ASP A 200 -11.99 -12.27 11.43
CA ASP A 200 -13.13 -13.18 11.40
C ASP A 200 -13.38 -13.77 10.01
N ASN A 201 -14.08 -14.90 9.97
CA ASN A 201 -14.47 -15.60 8.74
C ASN A 201 -13.28 -16.03 7.87
N GLY A 202 -12.17 -16.44 8.49
CA GLY A 202 -10.95 -16.86 7.78
C GLY A 202 -11.20 -17.95 6.73
N SER A 203 -12.20 -18.82 6.93
CA SER A 203 -12.61 -19.84 5.97
C SER A 203 -13.03 -19.26 4.62
N GLN A 204 -13.56 -18.03 4.56
CA GLN A 204 -13.91 -17.38 3.29
C GLN A 204 -12.66 -17.03 2.48
N LEU A 205 -11.54 -16.76 3.16
CA LEU A 205 -10.25 -16.46 2.53
C LEU A 205 -9.61 -17.75 1.98
N LEU A 206 -9.79 -18.89 2.65
CA LEU A 206 -9.30 -20.22 2.24
C LEU A 206 -10.43 -21.10 1.64
N ASN A 207 -11.17 -20.57 0.66
CA ASN A 207 -12.25 -21.30 0.01
C ASN A 207 -12.24 -21.08 -1.51
N ALA A 208 -11.11 -21.41 -2.14
CA ALA A 208 -10.94 -21.28 -3.57
C ALA A 208 -10.11 -22.43 -4.14
N SER A 209 -10.36 -22.76 -5.41
CA SER A 209 -9.62 -23.81 -6.10
C SER A 209 -8.17 -23.41 -6.37
N ASN A 210 -7.95 -22.14 -6.70
CA ASN A 210 -6.62 -21.56 -6.79
C ASN A 210 -6.45 -20.54 -5.66
N PHE A 211 -5.24 -20.45 -5.14
CA PHE A 211 -4.96 -19.61 -3.99
C PHE A 211 -3.57 -19.00 -4.11
N THR A 212 -3.44 -17.74 -3.72
CA THR A 212 -2.14 -17.12 -3.48
C THR A 212 -2.20 -16.29 -2.21
N LEU A 213 -1.20 -16.46 -1.34
CA LEU A 213 -0.95 -15.60 -0.19
C LEU A 213 0.44 -14.97 -0.38
N SER A 214 0.49 -13.65 -0.40
CA SER A 214 1.73 -12.88 -0.55
C SER A 214 1.87 -11.89 0.59
N PHE A 215 3.09 -11.71 1.11
CA PHE A 215 3.34 -10.77 2.19
C PHE A 215 4.84 -10.46 2.31
N TRP A 216 5.13 -9.33 2.93
CA TRP A 216 6.47 -9.02 3.41
C TRP A 216 6.58 -9.43 4.88
N MET A 217 7.73 -10.01 5.23
CA MET A 217 8.06 -10.27 6.63
C MET A 217 9.48 -9.82 6.93
N LYS A 218 9.71 -9.42 8.18
CA LYS A 218 11.04 -9.33 8.77
C LYS A 218 11.04 -10.06 10.08
N LEU A 219 11.75 -11.19 10.15
CA LEU A 219 11.95 -11.91 11.39
C LEU A 219 12.85 -11.11 12.33
N ASN A 220 12.67 -11.28 13.63
CA ASN A 220 13.59 -10.78 14.64
C ASN A 220 14.19 -11.95 15.41
N SER A 221 15.51 -12.13 15.28
CA SER A 221 16.21 -13.28 15.85
C SER A 221 16.43 -13.25 17.35
N ASP A 222 16.10 -12.13 18.00
CA ASP A 222 15.99 -12.02 19.46
C ASP A 222 14.68 -12.66 19.99
N ASN A 223 14.21 -13.77 19.41
CA ASN A 223 13.01 -14.47 19.85
C ASN A 223 13.29 -15.60 20.87
N GLY A 224 14.51 -15.64 21.41
CA GLY A 224 14.97 -16.74 22.26
C GLY A 224 15.12 -18.06 21.48
N ASN A 225 15.06 -19.19 22.18
CA ASN A 225 15.26 -20.52 21.60
C ASN A 225 13.93 -21.11 21.05
N ARG A 226 13.18 -20.33 20.27
CA ARG A 226 11.80 -20.62 19.86
C ARG A 226 11.57 -20.40 18.38
N ASP A 227 10.65 -21.16 17.82
CA ASP A 227 10.24 -21.02 16.44
C ASP A 227 9.30 -19.81 16.28
N HIS A 228 9.00 -19.45 15.04
CA HIS A 228 8.10 -18.35 14.70
C HIS A 228 6.85 -18.91 14.03
N PHE A 229 5.72 -18.90 14.72
CA PHE A 229 4.39 -19.06 14.12
C PHE A 229 3.97 -17.73 13.52
N VAL A 230 4.30 -17.53 12.24
CA VAL A 230 4.16 -16.26 11.54
C VAL A 230 2.69 -15.87 11.39
N MET A 231 1.88 -16.81 10.89
CA MET A 231 0.44 -16.63 10.71
C MET A 231 -0.26 -17.98 10.48
N GLY A 232 -1.58 -18.03 10.69
CA GLY A 232 -2.36 -19.20 10.34
C GLY A 232 -3.86 -19.09 10.59
N LEU A 233 -4.61 -19.97 9.93
CA LEU A 233 -6.02 -20.27 10.18
C LEU A 233 -6.10 -21.69 10.73
N GLY A 234 -6.06 -21.83 12.06
CA GLY A 234 -6.21 -23.11 12.73
C GLY A 234 -5.09 -24.12 12.47
N ALA A 235 -3.84 -23.66 12.32
CA ALA A 235 -2.68 -24.51 12.06
C ALA A 235 -2.92 -25.48 10.87
N PHE A 236 -2.77 -26.79 11.10
CA PHE A 236 -2.97 -27.81 10.06
C PHE A 236 -4.44 -28.07 9.70
N HIS A 237 -5.41 -27.41 10.36
CA HIS A 237 -6.83 -27.47 10.00
C HIS A 237 -7.25 -26.45 8.94
N GLY A 238 -6.35 -25.53 8.57
CA GLY A 238 -6.56 -24.58 7.48
C GLY A 238 -5.23 -24.23 6.83
N LEU A 239 -4.50 -23.29 7.42
CA LEU A 239 -3.19 -22.87 6.96
C LEU A 239 -2.32 -22.50 8.17
N GLY A 240 -1.03 -22.81 8.13
CA GLY A 240 -0.05 -22.32 9.10
C GLY A 240 1.28 -22.05 8.41
N MET A 241 1.97 -21.01 8.85
CA MET A 241 3.28 -20.62 8.32
C MET A 241 4.28 -20.48 9.45
N GLU A 242 5.38 -21.21 9.34
CA GLU A 242 6.37 -21.36 10.39
C GLU A 242 7.80 -21.18 9.88
N VAL A 243 8.62 -20.52 10.69
CA VAL A 243 10.07 -20.48 10.54
C VAL A 243 10.70 -20.97 11.84
N PRO A 244 11.49 -22.06 11.83
CA PRO A 244 12.11 -22.53 13.05
C PRO A 244 13.21 -21.57 13.51
N LYS A 245 13.57 -21.64 14.78
CA LYS A 245 14.62 -20.84 15.43
C LYS A 245 16.00 -20.91 14.77
N THR A 246 16.23 -21.94 13.95
CA THR A 246 17.47 -22.10 13.18
C THR A 246 17.47 -21.25 11.92
N TYR A 247 16.31 -20.75 11.48
CA TYR A 247 16.09 -20.06 10.21
C TYR A 247 16.45 -20.91 8.98
N GLY A 248 16.59 -22.23 9.17
CA GLY A 248 17.09 -23.15 8.14
C GLY A 248 16.04 -23.63 7.15
N LEU A 249 14.76 -23.33 7.38
CA LEU A 249 13.67 -23.68 6.47
C LEU A 249 12.52 -22.68 6.59
N PHE A 250 11.63 -22.72 5.60
CA PHE A 250 10.31 -22.10 5.66
C PHE A 250 9.25 -23.19 5.48
N LYS A 251 8.28 -23.24 6.39
CA LYS A 251 7.21 -24.25 6.37
C LYS A 251 5.86 -23.60 6.13
N VAL A 252 5.10 -24.16 5.20
CA VAL A 252 3.65 -23.93 5.05
C VAL A 252 2.95 -25.25 5.30
N VAL A 253 2.09 -25.33 6.31
CA VAL A 253 1.12 -26.42 6.43
C VAL A 253 -0.21 -25.95 5.84
N ALA A 254 -0.80 -26.73 4.95
CA ALA A 254 -2.08 -26.38 4.34
C ALA A 254 -3.03 -27.58 4.37
N GLN A 255 -4.29 -27.28 4.69
CA GLN A 255 -5.43 -28.17 4.60
C GLN A 255 -6.06 -28.01 3.22
N TYR A 256 -6.24 -29.12 2.53
CA TYR A 256 -6.76 -29.17 1.18
C TYR A 256 -8.10 -29.92 1.14
N GLU A 257 -8.93 -29.61 0.15
CA GLU A 257 -10.08 -30.43 -0.23
C GLU A 257 -9.69 -31.38 -1.37
N TRP A 258 -10.07 -32.64 -1.24
CA TRP A 258 -9.85 -33.70 -2.22
C TRP A 258 -11.00 -33.78 -3.23
N ALA A 259 -10.83 -34.60 -4.28
CA ALA A 259 -11.88 -34.76 -5.29
C ALA A 259 -13.18 -35.35 -4.71
N ASP A 260 -13.09 -36.19 -3.69
CA ASP A 260 -14.25 -36.82 -3.02
C ASP A 260 -14.89 -35.96 -1.92
N GLY A 261 -14.39 -34.74 -1.71
CA GLY A 261 -14.90 -33.79 -0.72
C GLY A 261 -14.38 -33.98 0.70
N ARG A 262 -13.58 -35.02 0.97
CA ARG A 262 -12.80 -35.09 2.21
C ARG A 262 -11.72 -34.00 2.23
N THR A 263 -11.19 -33.73 3.40
CA THR A 263 -10.07 -32.80 3.58
C THR A 263 -8.89 -33.48 4.25
N GLY A 264 -7.66 -33.15 3.86
CA GLY A 264 -6.46 -33.55 4.61
C GLY A 264 -5.35 -32.50 4.55
N ALA A 265 -4.49 -32.51 5.56
CA ALA A 265 -3.40 -31.57 5.73
C ALA A 265 -2.12 -32.13 5.11
N ASN A 266 -1.28 -31.25 4.57
CA ASN A 266 0.05 -31.62 4.11
C ASN A 266 1.03 -30.46 4.28
N ASP A 267 2.24 -30.82 4.69
CA ASP A 267 3.35 -29.90 4.87
C ASP A 267 4.03 -29.59 3.53
N PHE A 268 4.40 -28.32 3.33
CA PHE A 268 5.30 -27.83 2.30
C PHE A 268 6.50 -27.22 3.00
N VAL A 269 7.68 -27.79 2.82
CA VAL A 269 8.89 -27.42 3.57
C VAL A 269 10.01 -27.14 2.60
N PHE A 270 10.40 -25.88 2.52
CA PHE A 270 11.58 -25.45 1.76
C PHE A 270 12.78 -25.31 2.70
N ASN A 271 13.83 -26.09 2.45
CA ASN A 271 15.07 -26.04 3.25
C ASN A 271 16.29 -25.55 2.45
N GLY A 272 16.15 -25.42 1.12
CA GLY A 272 17.17 -24.86 0.25
C GLY A 272 18.38 -25.76 0.05
N ASP A 273 18.24 -27.08 0.22
CA ASP A 273 19.32 -28.06 0.01
C ASP A 273 19.47 -28.50 -1.45
N GLY A 274 18.57 -28.04 -2.33
CA GLY A 274 18.58 -28.31 -3.76
C GLY A 274 18.10 -29.72 -4.14
N LYS A 275 17.50 -30.47 -3.21
CA LYS A 275 17.03 -31.82 -3.49
C LYS A 275 15.63 -31.84 -4.08
N ASN A 276 15.52 -32.36 -5.29
CA ASN A 276 14.28 -32.67 -5.97
C ASN A 276 14.10 -34.19 -6.12
N LYS A 277 13.01 -34.58 -6.78
CA LYS A 277 12.66 -35.98 -7.06
C LYS A 277 13.78 -36.80 -7.73
N ASP A 278 14.71 -36.16 -8.45
CA ASP A 278 15.74 -36.84 -9.25
C ASP A 278 17.08 -36.99 -8.50
N ASN A 279 17.26 -36.35 -7.34
CA ASN A 279 18.54 -36.34 -6.61
C ASN A 279 18.38 -36.53 -5.08
N GLY A 280 17.31 -37.21 -4.65
CA GLY A 280 17.12 -37.64 -3.25
C GLY A 280 16.14 -36.80 -2.44
N GLY A 281 15.42 -35.88 -3.07
CA GLY A 281 14.28 -35.15 -2.49
C GLY A 281 12.98 -35.96 -2.56
N TRP A 282 11.91 -35.39 -2.01
CA TRP A 282 10.58 -36.02 -2.08
C TRP A 282 10.04 -36.04 -3.52
N ALA A 283 9.28 -37.08 -3.88
CA ALA A 283 8.87 -37.36 -5.25
C ALA A 283 8.02 -36.25 -5.92
N ALA A 284 7.36 -35.40 -5.14
CA ALA A 284 6.61 -34.26 -5.68
C ALA A 284 7.49 -33.03 -5.96
N ILE A 285 8.66 -32.91 -5.34
CA ILE A 285 9.53 -31.75 -5.51
C ILE A 285 10.09 -31.77 -6.93
N GLU A 286 9.50 -30.95 -7.81
CA GLU A 286 9.90 -30.83 -9.22
C GLU A 286 11.08 -29.87 -9.35
N THR A 287 11.12 -28.84 -8.50
CA THR A 287 12.20 -27.85 -8.48
C THR A 287 12.41 -27.41 -7.05
N GLU A 288 13.67 -27.39 -6.60
CA GLU A 288 14.09 -26.75 -5.37
C GLU A 288 15.36 -25.95 -5.62
N LYS A 289 15.40 -24.73 -5.08
CA LYS A 289 16.55 -23.84 -5.17
C LYS A 289 17.65 -24.30 -4.22
N ASP A 290 18.83 -24.56 -4.74
CA ASP A 290 20.02 -24.81 -3.93
C ASP A 290 20.57 -23.48 -3.37
N LEU A 291 20.53 -23.35 -2.05
CA LEU A 291 21.04 -22.22 -1.28
C LEU A 291 22.26 -22.58 -0.42
N THR A 292 22.80 -23.80 -0.55
CA THR A 292 23.92 -24.30 0.28
C THR A 292 25.17 -23.43 0.16
N ASN A 293 25.38 -22.81 -1.01
CA ASN A 293 26.50 -21.91 -1.29
C ASN A 293 26.18 -20.41 -1.09
N THR A 294 24.96 -20.06 -0.65
CA THR A 294 24.50 -18.66 -0.50
C THR A 294 24.01 -18.33 0.92
N GLY A 295 24.43 -19.12 1.91
CA GLY A 295 24.07 -18.94 3.31
C GLY A 295 22.75 -19.59 3.72
N GLY A 296 22.20 -20.46 2.88
CA GLY A 296 20.95 -21.20 3.13
C GLY A 296 19.72 -20.29 3.23
N VAL A 297 18.60 -20.86 3.68
CA VAL A 297 17.35 -20.12 3.91
C VAL A 297 17.53 -18.96 4.89
N ALA A 298 18.41 -19.14 5.89
CA ALA A 298 18.74 -18.09 6.86
C ALA A 298 19.32 -16.84 6.19
N GLY A 299 20.10 -17.01 5.11
CA GLY A 299 20.64 -15.93 4.30
C GLY A 299 19.56 -15.05 3.66
N LEU A 300 18.35 -15.58 3.45
CA LEU A 300 17.21 -14.85 2.90
C LEU A 300 16.31 -14.24 3.99
N LEU A 301 16.05 -14.97 5.08
CA LEU A 301 14.96 -14.64 6.01
C LEU A 301 15.41 -14.02 7.34
N LYS A 302 16.58 -14.40 7.88
CA LYS A 302 16.98 -14.02 9.23
C LYS A 302 17.31 -12.53 9.31
N ASP A 303 16.55 -11.79 10.12
CA ASP A 303 16.72 -10.35 10.37
C ASP A 303 16.64 -9.45 9.12
N LYS A 304 16.06 -9.97 8.04
CA LYS A 304 15.93 -9.29 6.74
C LYS A 304 14.46 -9.18 6.34
N TRP A 305 14.14 -8.12 5.62
CA TRP A 305 12.89 -8.06 4.88
C TRP A 305 12.94 -9.06 3.74
N ALA A 306 11.92 -9.93 3.68
CA ALA A 306 11.72 -10.88 2.61
C ALA A 306 10.27 -10.83 2.16
N HIS A 307 10.07 -10.81 0.84
CA HIS A 307 8.74 -10.95 0.24
C HIS A 307 8.48 -12.42 -0.02
N VAL A 308 7.47 -12.99 0.62
CA VAL A 308 7.11 -14.41 0.51
C VAL A 308 5.78 -14.54 -0.20
N THR A 309 5.73 -15.41 -1.21
CA THR A 309 4.49 -15.73 -1.93
C THR A 309 4.31 -17.23 -2.01
N PHE A 310 3.23 -17.73 -1.39
CA PHE A 310 2.78 -19.11 -1.53
C PHE A 310 1.64 -19.16 -2.56
N VAL A 311 1.75 -20.07 -3.53
CA VAL A 311 0.75 -20.27 -4.59
C VAL A 311 0.31 -21.73 -4.61
N PHE A 312 -0.99 -21.98 -4.74
CA PHE A 312 -1.55 -23.28 -5.10
C PHE A 312 -2.37 -23.17 -6.38
N ASN A 313 -2.09 -24.06 -7.34
CA ASN A 313 -2.79 -24.16 -8.61
C ASN A 313 -3.45 -25.53 -8.73
N SER A 314 -4.78 -25.56 -8.61
CA SER A 314 -5.58 -26.77 -8.73
C SER A 314 -5.60 -27.38 -10.14
N ALA A 315 -5.41 -26.57 -11.19
CA ALA A 315 -5.44 -27.06 -12.56
C ALA A 315 -4.18 -27.88 -12.87
N THR A 316 -3.02 -27.43 -12.39
CA THR A 316 -1.74 -28.14 -12.57
C THR A 316 -1.41 -29.09 -11.42
N LYS A 317 -2.22 -29.10 -10.35
CA LYS A 317 -1.94 -29.84 -9.11
C LYS A 317 -0.57 -29.51 -8.54
N SER A 318 -0.23 -28.21 -8.53
CA SER A 318 1.09 -27.75 -8.11
C SER A 318 0.97 -26.69 -7.02
N ARG A 319 2.01 -26.60 -6.19
CA ARG A 319 2.21 -25.47 -5.27
C ARG A 319 3.61 -24.91 -5.43
N PHE A 320 3.75 -23.64 -5.11
CA PHE A 320 4.96 -22.87 -5.34
C PHE A 320 5.27 -22.02 -4.13
N LEU A 321 6.54 -21.93 -3.78
CA LEU A 321 7.06 -20.94 -2.85
C LEU A 321 7.98 -20.01 -3.62
N TYR A 322 7.69 -18.71 -3.55
CA TYR A 322 8.58 -17.66 -4.02
C TYR A 322 9.11 -16.86 -2.84
N ILE A 323 10.38 -16.49 -2.89
CA ILE A 323 11.00 -15.54 -1.97
C ILE A 323 11.69 -14.46 -2.80
N ASN A 324 11.39 -13.20 -2.51
CA ASN A 324 11.94 -12.03 -3.21
C ASN A 324 11.71 -12.06 -4.74
N GLY A 325 10.54 -12.56 -5.15
CA GLY A 325 10.13 -12.67 -6.55
C GLY A 325 10.70 -13.90 -7.28
N GLU A 326 11.67 -14.60 -6.69
CA GLU A 326 12.30 -15.78 -7.29
C GLU A 326 11.62 -17.07 -6.80
N LEU A 327 11.48 -18.07 -7.70
CA LEU A 327 10.96 -19.39 -7.36
C LEU A 327 11.96 -20.13 -6.47
N MET A 328 11.54 -20.50 -5.27
CA MET A 328 12.32 -21.30 -4.33
C MET A 328 12.01 -22.79 -4.49
N GLU A 329 10.73 -23.14 -4.51
CA GLU A 329 10.33 -24.54 -4.63
C GLU A 329 9.02 -24.67 -5.40
N LYS A 330 8.93 -25.73 -6.20
CA LYS A 330 7.72 -26.17 -6.88
C LYS A 330 7.49 -27.64 -6.58
N ASP A 331 6.36 -27.93 -5.95
CA ASP A 331 5.81 -29.27 -5.88
C ASP A 331 4.81 -29.50 -7.00
N ASN A 332 4.84 -30.70 -7.59
CA ASN A 332 3.92 -31.17 -8.59
C ASN A 332 3.32 -32.52 -8.17
N PHE A 333 2.08 -32.48 -7.70
CA PHE A 333 1.40 -33.66 -7.17
C PHE A 333 1.02 -34.67 -8.26
N THR A 334 1.07 -34.30 -9.55
CA THR A 334 0.85 -35.26 -10.65
C THR A 334 1.95 -36.32 -10.73
N LEU A 335 3.13 -36.04 -10.17
CA LEU A 335 4.29 -36.94 -10.11
C LEU A 335 4.16 -38.01 -9.02
N LEU A 336 3.22 -37.83 -8.09
CA LEU A 336 2.98 -38.79 -7.02
C LEU A 336 2.24 -40.03 -7.55
N PRO A 337 2.37 -41.18 -6.87
CA PRO A 337 1.43 -42.27 -6.99
C PRO A 337 -0.01 -41.80 -6.75
N ASP A 338 -0.98 -42.60 -7.16
CA ASP A 338 -2.39 -42.26 -6.93
C ASP A 338 -2.68 -42.14 -5.43
N GLY A 339 -3.34 -41.04 -5.05
CA GLY A 339 -3.58 -40.67 -3.67
C GLY A 339 -4.19 -39.28 -3.53
N ASP A 340 -4.59 -38.92 -2.31
CA ASP A 340 -5.41 -37.74 -2.02
C ASP A 340 -4.80 -36.43 -2.56
N LEU A 341 -3.49 -36.19 -2.39
CA LEU A 341 -2.81 -34.98 -2.86
C LEU A 341 -2.87 -34.76 -4.38
N LYS A 342 -2.80 -35.85 -5.16
CA LYS A 342 -2.93 -35.79 -6.62
C LYS A 342 -4.32 -35.34 -7.07
N THR A 343 -5.30 -35.47 -6.18
CA THR A 343 -6.70 -35.06 -6.39
C THR A 343 -7.05 -33.70 -5.78
N ALA A 344 -6.09 -33.03 -5.12
CA ALA A 344 -6.32 -31.75 -4.46
C ALA A 344 -6.97 -30.73 -5.41
N LYS A 345 -8.05 -30.09 -4.96
CA LYS A 345 -8.81 -29.14 -5.79
C LYS A 345 -8.86 -27.73 -5.24
N GLY A 346 -8.34 -27.48 -4.04
CA GLY A 346 -8.30 -26.16 -3.40
C GLY A 346 -7.83 -26.26 -1.95
N LEU A 347 -7.46 -25.12 -1.37
CA LEU A 347 -7.28 -25.01 0.08
C LEU A 347 -8.65 -24.93 0.75
N LYS A 348 -8.74 -25.48 1.97
CA LYS A 348 -10.00 -25.54 2.71
C LYS A 348 -9.75 -25.55 4.21
N PHE A 349 -10.38 -24.65 4.95
CA PHE A 349 -10.51 -24.80 6.40
C PHE A 349 -11.50 -25.93 6.72
N ASN A 350 -11.08 -26.91 7.52
CA ASN A 350 -11.87 -28.13 7.75
C ASN A 350 -12.96 -27.98 8.85
N GLY A 351 -13.01 -26.85 9.56
CA GLY A 351 -14.02 -26.60 10.58
C GLY A 351 -13.82 -27.32 11.91
N ASN A 352 -12.60 -27.82 12.21
CA ASN A 352 -12.30 -28.45 13.48
C ASN A 352 -12.64 -27.54 14.68
N THR A 353 -13.23 -28.11 15.74
CA THR A 353 -13.77 -27.37 16.88
C THR A 353 -12.74 -26.94 17.92
N GLU A 354 -11.51 -27.46 17.85
CA GLU A 354 -10.41 -27.03 18.74
C GLU A 354 -9.77 -25.72 18.29
N VAL A 355 -10.07 -25.25 17.08
CA VAL A 355 -9.57 -24.00 16.49
C VAL A 355 -10.74 -23.10 16.09
N GLN A 356 -10.49 -21.80 15.90
CA GLN A 356 -11.53 -20.86 15.49
C GLN A 356 -11.47 -20.57 13.99
N ASN A 357 -12.62 -20.22 13.41
CA ASN A 357 -12.73 -19.71 12.05
C ASN A 357 -12.24 -18.24 11.95
N LYS A 358 -10.98 -18.02 12.31
CA LYS A 358 -10.33 -16.72 12.32
C LYS A 358 -8.90 -16.85 11.82
N LEU A 359 -8.54 -16.05 10.82
CA LEU A 359 -7.16 -15.96 10.36
C LEU A 359 -6.38 -15.12 11.38
N ALA A 360 -5.25 -15.64 11.84
CA ALA A 360 -4.38 -14.97 12.78
C ALA A 360 -3.07 -14.55 12.11
N PHE A 361 -2.66 -13.30 12.31
CA PHE A 361 -1.29 -12.85 12.07
C PHE A 361 -0.58 -12.77 13.42
N GLY A 362 0.62 -13.31 13.52
CA GLY A 362 1.42 -13.35 14.75
C GLY A 362 1.36 -14.68 15.52
N PHE A 363 0.53 -15.62 15.07
CA PHE A 363 0.42 -16.97 15.62
C PHE A 363 -0.20 -17.94 14.58
N ASN A 364 -0.13 -19.26 14.81
CA ASN A 364 -0.66 -20.27 13.87
C ASN A 364 -2.18 -20.45 13.95
N GLN A 365 -2.83 -19.87 14.97
CA GLN A 365 -4.27 -19.93 15.19
C GLN A 365 -4.73 -18.76 16.06
N ALA A 366 -6.03 -18.47 16.05
CA ALA A 366 -6.62 -17.46 16.92
C ALA A 366 -6.55 -17.86 18.40
N ARG A 367 -6.53 -16.86 19.28
CA ARG A 367 -6.33 -16.98 20.73
C ARG A 367 -7.41 -17.79 21.44
N GLY A 368 -8.62 -17.78 20.90
CA GLY A 368 -9.76 -18.52 21.45
C GLY A 368 -9.79 -19.99 21.05
N GLY A 369 -8.80 -20.49 20.30
CA GLY A 369 -8.62 -21.92 20.06
C GLY A 369 -8.13 -22.63 21.32
N ILE A 370 -8.52 -23.90 21.48
CA ILE A 370 -8.10 -24.77 22.59
C ILE A 370 -7.06 -25.81 22.15
N MET A 371 -6.80 -25.94 20.85
CA MET A 371 -5.71 -26.75 20.33
C MET A 371 -4.40 -26.28 20.97
N TRP A 372 -3.64 -27.23 21.52
CA TRP A 372 -2.37 -26.97 22.20
C TRP A 372 -2.45 -26.04 23.41
N ALA A 373 -3.64 -25.84 23.99
CA ALA A 373 -3.81 -24.98 25.16
C ALA A 373 -3.01 -25.43 26.39
N ASN A 374 -2.45 -26.63 26.43
CA ASN A 374 -1.55 -27.06 27.51
C ASN A 374 -0.09 -27.20 27.07
N GLU A 375 0.21 -26.95 25.80
CA GLU A 375 1.54 -27.10 25.23
C GLU A 375 2.34 -25.79 25.36
N PRO A 376 3.48 -25.78 26.05
CA PRO A 376 4.26 -24.56 26.29
C PRO A 376 4.77 -23.86 25.02
N TRP A 377 4.84 -24.61 23.91
CA TRP A 377 5.31 -24.13 22.60
C TRP A 377 4.17 -23.66 21.69
N GLY A 378 2.93 -24.10 21.93
CA GLY A 378 1.81 -23.96 20.99
C GLY A 378 0.55 -23.27 21.55
N GLY A 379 0.43 -23.14 22.87
CA GLY A 379 -0.68 -22.42 23.52
C GLY A 379 -0.42 -20.91 23.53
N TYR A 380 -1.31 -20.13 22.91
CA TYR A 380 -1.18 -18.66 22.80
C TYR A 380 -1.05 -17.96 24.17
N GLN A 381 -1.64 -18.52 25.22
CA GLN A 381 -1.58 -17.92 26.55
C GLN A 381 -0.19 -18.03 27.22
N PHE A 382 0.73 -18.82 26.66
CA PHE A 382 2.11 -18.90 27.15
C PHE A 382 2.98 -17.84 26.45
N PRO A 383 3.47 -16.80 27.14
CA PRO A 383 4.32 -15.78 26.53
C PRO A 383 5.61 -16.36 25.91
N THR A 384 6.00 -17.57 26.33
CA THR A 384 7.15 -18.34 25.86
C THR A 384 6.84 -19.34 24.75
N ALA A 385 5.61 -19.39 24.23
CA ALA A 385 5.27 -20.19 23.05
C ALA A 385 5.92 -19.61 21.78
N ASN A 386 5.73 -20.26 20.64
CA ASN A 386 6.32 -19.90 19.34
C ASN A 386 5.69 -18.64 18.70
N HIS A 387 5.32 -17.64 19.50
CA HIS A 387 4.80 -16.37 19.00
C HIS A 387 5.76 -15.72 18.00
N PHE A 388 5.20 -15.11 16.96
CA PHE A 388 6.00 -14.36 16.00
C PHE A 388 6.60 -13.10 16.67
N LYS A 389 7.93 -12.98 16.62
CA LYS A 389 8.64 -11.73 16.86
C LYS A 389 9.19 -11.20 15.54
N GLY A 390 8.82 -9.97 15.18
CA GLY A 390 9.21 -9.40 13.89
C GLY A 390 8.19 -8.42 13.35
N SER A 391 8.26 -8.15 12.06
CA SER A 391 7.34 -7.26 11.35
C SER A 391 6.65 -7.99 10.21
N LEU A 392 5.38 -7.67 9.97
CA LEU A 392 4.64 -8.05 8.77
C LEU A 392 4.20 -6.78 8.03
N ASP A 393 4.22 -6.85 6.70
CA ASP A 393 3.81 -5.76 5.83
C ASP A 393 3.11 -6.31 4.57
N GLU A 394 2.19 -5.54 3.98
CA GLU A 394 1.60 -5.79 2.67
C GLU A 394 1.03 -7.23 2.45
N ILE A 395 0.28 -7.76 3.43
CA ILE A 395 -0.35 -9.09 3.33
C ILE A 395 -1.50 -9.06 2.33
N ARG A 396 -1.48 -9.96 1.35
CA ARG A 396 -2.50 -10.09 0.30
C ARG A 396 -2.93 -11.53 0.08
N ILE A 397 -4.22 -11.70 -0.15
CA ILE A 397 -4.82 -12.98 -0.57
C ILE A 397 -5.49 -12.83 -1.93
N PHE A 398 -5.31 -13.84 -2.79
CA PHE A 398 -5.94 -13.97 -4.10
C PHE A 398 -6.61 -15.34 -4.21
N HIS A 399 -7.73 -15.39 -4.92
CA HIS A 399 -8.40 -16.64 -5.33
C HIS A 399 -8.01 -17.06 -6.76
N SER A 400 -6.81 -16.65 -7.17
CA SER A 400 -6.13 -17.05 -8.40
C SER A 400 -4.76 -17.64 -8.05
N ALA A 401 -4.18 -18.37 -9.00
CA ALA A 401 -2.80 -18.82 -8.90
C ALA A 401 -1.93 -17.83 -9.68
N LEU A 402 -1.23 -16.94 -8.98
CA LEU A 402 -0.37 -15.96 -9.64
C LEU A 402 0.77 -16.67 -10.39
N THR A 403 1.07 -16.16 -11.58
CA THR A 403 2.20 -16.59 -12.40
C THR A 403 3.52 -16.05 -11.85
N ALA A 404 4.64 -16.67 -12.22
CA ALA A 404 5.97 -16.18 -11.84
C ALA A 404 6.21 -14.72 -12.25
N THR A 405 5.70 -14.30 -13.42
CA THR A 405 5.81 -12.91 -13.89
C THR A 405 5.02 -11.94 -13.01
N GLU A 406 3.79 -12.30 -12.60
CA GLU A 406 2.98 -11.49 -11.69
C GLU A 406 3.63 -11.37 -10.30
N VAL A 407 4.15 -12.47 -9.76
CA VAL A 407 4.86 -12.48 -8.47
C VAL A 407 6.12 -11.60 -8.53
N GLN A 408 6.90 -11.70 -9.62
CA GLN A 408 8.09 -10.89 -9.82
C GLN A 408 7.76 -9.40 -9.98
N ALA A 409 6.67 -9.08 -10.70
CA ALA A 409 6.19 -7.70 -10.88
C ALA A 409 5.73 -7.09 -9.56
N MET A 410 4.95 -7.83 -8.76
CA MET A 410 4.52 -7.44 -7.42
C MET A 410 5.74 -7.13 -6.53
N TYR A 411 6.69 -8.07 -6.42
CA TYR A 411 7.93 -7.84 -5.67
C TYR A 411 8.69 -6.59 -6.13
N ASN A 412 8.87 -6.41 -7.45
CA ASN A 412 9.62 -5.26 -7.98
C ASN A 412 8.93 -3.92 -7.73
N SER A 413 7.60 -3.89 -7.65
CA SER A 413 6.86 -2.67 -7.33
C SER A 413 6.97 -2.28 -5.84
N GLU A 414 7.29 -3.23 -4.98
CA GLU A 414 7.23 -3.07 -3.52
C GLU A 414 8.57 -3.10 -2.81
N LYS A 415 9.63 -3.65 -3.41
CA LYS A 415 10.94 -3.83 -2.77
C LYS A 415 11.66 -2.54 -2.38
#